data_AF-A0A973BIL9-F1
#
_entry.id   AF-A0A973BIL9-F1
#
_cell.length_a   1.000
_cell.length_b   1.000
_cell.length_c   1.000
_cell.angle_alpha   90.00
_cell.angle_beta   90.00
_cell.angle_gamma   90.00
#
_symmetry.space_group_name_H-M   'P 1'
#
loop_
_entity.id
_entity.type
_entity.pdbx_description
1 polymer ?
#
loop_
_entity_poly.entity_id
_entity_poly.type
_entity_poly.pdbx_seq_one_letter_code
_entity_poly.pdbx_strand_id
1 'polypeptide(L)'
;MNNVFIHPTANVSKKVIIRKGTKNWINSQIRVSSEIGENCVISKDTYIDSHVLIGNNCKINNSVSVYYGVTIEDDIFVGQNAFFTNDKLSRAFEEDWKITPTLIKKGDKVTNKEECK
;
A
#
# COMPACT_ATOMS: atom_id res chain seq x y z
N MET A 1 22.89 6.22 5.72
CA MET A 1 21.87 6.15 6.80
C MET A 1 20.77 5.24 6.29
N ASN A 2 20.69 4.00 6.79
CA ASN A 2 19.91 2.90 6.18
C ASN A 2 18.77 2.41 7.08
N ASN A 3 18.35 3.18 8.09
CA ASN A 3 17.36 2.69 9.05
C ASN A 3 15.93 2.91 8.55
N VAL A 4 15.03 2.01 8.95
CA VAL A 4 13.59 2.20 8.81
C VAL A 4 13.17 3.32 9.75
N PHE A 5 12.32 4.22 9.25
CA PHE A 5 11.65 5.23 10.07
C PHE A 5 10.18 4.87 10.22
N ILE A 6 9.66 4.85 11.45
CA ILE A 6 8.24 4.69 11.74
C ILE A 6 7.83 5.86 12.63
N HIS A 7 6.89 6.67 12.16
CA HIS A 7 6.35 7.77 12.94
C HIS A 7 5.66 7.25 14.20
N PRO A 8 5.78 7.91 15.38
CA PRO A 8 5.20 7.43 16.63
C PRO A 8 3.69 7.21 16.62
N THR A 9 2.96 7.87 15.71
CA THR A 9 1.50 7.72 15.57
C THR A 9 1.10 6.64 14.56
N ALA A 10 2.04 6.04 13.83
CA ALA A 10 1.76 4.97 12.89
C ALA A 10 1.45 3.67 13.65
N ASN A 11 0.41 2.95 13.20
CA ASN A 11 0.05 1.65 13.74
C ASN A 11 0.60 0.53 12.84
N VAL A 12 1.74 -0.03 13.23
CA VAL A 12 2.42 -1.09 12.47
C VAL A 12 2.39 -2.39 13.27
N SER A 13 1.85 -3.46 12.67
CA SER A 13 1.91 -4.79 13.26
C SER A 13 3.37 -5.28 13.41
N LYS A 14 3.67 -5.95 14.52
CA LYS A 14 5.00 -6.52 14.81
C LYS A 14 5.47 -7.59 13.81
N LYS A 15 4.55 -8.10 13.00
CA LYS A 15 4.75 -9.17 12.01
C LYS A 15 4.84 -8.63 10.57
N VAL A 16 5.12 -7.35 10.40
CA VAL A 16 5.37 -6.72 9.09
C VAL A 16 6.87 -6.72 8.83
N ILE A 17 7.25 -6.95 7.58
CA ILE A 17 8.62 -6.75 7.13
C ILE A 17 8.70 -5.39 6.44
N ILE A 18 9.48 -4.47 7.00
CA ILE A 18 9.79 -3.18 6.38
C ILE A 18 11.31 -3.14 6.15
N ARG A 19 11.74 -3.05 4.89
CA ARG A 19 13.17 -3.08 4.55
C ARG A 19 13.81 -1.68 4.68
N LYS A 20 15.15 -1.66 4.65
CA LYS A 20 15.99 -0.48 4.91
C LYS A 20 15.60 0.74 4.06
N GLY A 21 15.80 1.92 4.63
CA GLY A 21 15.54 3.20 3.95
C GLY A 21 14.05 3.57 3.80
N THR A 22 13.13 2.65 4.12
CA THR A 22 11.69 2.93 4.07
C THR A 22 11.24 3.82 5.22
N LYS A 23 10.39 4.79 4.90
CA LYS A 23 9.81 5.75 5.85
C LYS A 23 8.31 5.57 5.92
N ASN A 24 7.80 5.36 7.13
CA ASN A 24 6.39 5.27 7.42
C ASN A 24 5.94 6.48 8.25
N TRP A 25 4.94 7.22 7.75
CA TRP A 25 4.53 8.52 8.26
C TRP A 25 3.24 8.47 9.10
N ILE A 26 2.77 9.66 9.46
CA ILE A 26 1.73 9.94 10.46
C ILE A 26 0.44 9.14 10.19
N ASN A 27 -0.07 8.46 11.22
CA ASN A 27 -1.39 7.81 11.22
C ASN A 27 -1.60 6.73 10.14
N SER A 28 -0.54 6.23 9.52
CA SER A 28 -0.66 5.06 8.68
C SER A 28 -0.99 3.82 9.51
N GLN A 29 -1.59 2.82 8.86
CA GLN A 29 -1.81 1.51 9.45
C GLN A 29 -1.28 0.42 8.51
N ILE A 30 -0.44 -0.47 9.04
CA ILE A 30 0.13 -1.59 8.29
C ILE A 30 -0.15 -2.89 9.04
N ARG A 31 -0.96 -3.76 8.42
CA ARG A 31 -1.46 -5.00 9.01
C ARG A 31 -0.47 -6.16 8.84
N VAL A 32 -0.77 -7.27 9.51
CA VAL A 32 0.09 -8.47 9.63
C VAL A 32 0.46 -9.09 8.28
N SER A 33 1.63 -9.72 8.20
CA SER A 33 2.09 -10.50 7.04
C SER A 33 2.33 -9.70 5.76
N SER A 34 2.35 -8.37 5.84
CA SER A 34 2.68 -7.52 4.69
C SER A 34 4.18 -7.25 4.62
N GLU A 35 4.67 -7.07 3.39
CA GLU A 35 6.08 -6.79 3.12
C GLU A 35 6.22 -5.50 2.34
N ILE A 36 7.12 -4.62 2.80
CA ILE A 36 7.47 -3.37 2.14
C ILE A 36 8.95 -3.39 1.83
N GLY A 37 9.26 -3.17 0.56
CA GLY A 37 10.61 -3.10 0.02
C GLY A 37 11.46 -1.95 0.57
N GLU A 38 12.61 -1.77 -0.05
CA GLU A 38 13.60 -0.76 0.34
C GLU A 38 13.22 0.62 -0.20
N ASN A 39 13.64 1.67 0.52
CA ASN A 39 13.53 3.06 0.08
C ASN A 39 12.10 3.52 -0.27
N CYS A 40 11.09 2.92 0.35
CA CYS A 40 9.70 3.29 0.13
C CYS A 40 9.27 4.46 1.02
N VAL A 41 8.22 5.16 0.60
CA VAL A 41 7.54 6.17 1.41
C VAL A 41 6.09 5.78 1.57
N ILE A 42 5.69 5.49 2.81
CA ILE A 42 4.30 5.24 3.20
C ILE A 42 3.81 6.50 3.90
N SER A 43 2.93 7.25 3.25
CA SER A 43 2.60 8.60 3.66
C SER A 43 1.46 8.66 4.69
N LYS A 44 0.95 9.86 4.97
CA LYS A 44 -0.03 10.09 6.03
C LYS A 44 -1.36 9.38 5.73
N ASP A 45 -1.98 8.81 6.76
CA ASP A 45 -3.29 8.15 6.69
C ASP A 45 -3.36 7.01 5.64
N THR A 46 -2.22 6.43 5.25
CA THR A 46 -2.18 5.26 4.35
C THR A 46 -2.57 3.99 5.10
N TYR A 47 -3.51 3.23 4.53
CA TYR A 47 -3.90 1.89 5.01
C TYR A 47 -3.28 0.80 4.12
N ILE A 48 -2.54 -0.12 4.73
CA ILE A 48 -1.99 -1.31 4.09
C ILE A 48 -2.53 -2.52 4.83
N ASP A 49 -3.40 -3.26 4.16
CA ASP A 49 -4.02 -4.48 4.68
C ASP A 49 -3.02 -5.63 4.79
N SER A 50 -3.49 -6.77 5.29
CA SER A 50 -2.69 -7.96 5.54
C SER A 50 -2.25 -8.60 4.22
N HIS A 51 -1.07 -9.23 4.22
CA HIS A 51 -0.53 -9.94 3.04
C HIS A 51 -0.37 -9.09 1.77
N VAL A 52 -0.22 -7.77 1.92
CA VAL A 52 0.11 -6.87 0.81
C VAL A 52 1.62 -6.91 0.56
N LEU A 53 2.01 -6.96 -0.71
CA LEU A 53 3.40 -6.92 -1.13
C LEU A 53 3.69 -5.61 -1.86
N ILE A 54 4.66 -4.84 -1.37
CA ILE A 54 5.15 -3.62 -2.00
C ILE A 54 6.63 -3.77 -2.29
N GLY A 55 7.01 -3.55 -3.54
CA GLY A 55 8.39 -3.57 -4.03
C GLY A 55 9.23 -2.41 -3.48
N ASN A 56 10.36 -2.16 -4.14
CA ASN A 56 11.34 -1.16 -3.78
C ASN A 56 11.03 0.20 -4.42
N ASN A 57 11.59 1.26 -3.84
CA ASN A 57 11.52 2.65 -4.34
C ASN A 57 10.09 3.17 -4.58
N CYS A 58 9.10 2.60 -3.90
CA CYS A 58 7.71 2.97 -4.08
C CYS A 58 7.33 4.21 -3.27
N LYS A 59 6.41 5.02 -3.81
CA LYS A 59 5.80 6.15 -3.11
C LYS A 59 4.31 5.94 -3.00
N ILE A 60 3.87 5.57 -1.82
CA ILE A 60 2.46 5.43 -1.48
C ILE A 60 2.03 6.72 -0.79
N ASN A 61 1.30 7.56 -1.52
CA ASN A 61 0.95 8.90 -1.04
C ASN A 61 -0.20 8.88 -0.01
N ASN A 62 -0.57 10.08 0.45
CA ASN A 62 -1.53 10.24 1.54
C ASN A 62 -2.88 9.59 1.23
N SER A 63 -3.50 9.05 2.26
CA SER A 63 -4.86 8.51 2.24
C SER A 63 -5.07 7.41 1.20
N VAL A 64 -4.02 6.65 0.89
CA VAL A 64 -4.11 5.50 0.00
C VAL A 64 -4.54 4.27 0.79
N SER A 65 -5.46 3.47 0.23
CA SER A 65 -5.86 2.18 0.80
C SER A 65 -5.48 1.02 -0.11
N VAL A 66 -4.62 0.13 0.37
CA VAL A 66 -4.16 -1.07 -0.33
C VAL A 66 -4.68 -2.31 0.40
N TYR A 67 -5.60 -3.03 -0.23
CA TYR A 67 -6.27 -4.20 0.38
C TYR A 67 -5.57 -5.53 0.07
N TYR A 68 -5.91 -6.56 0.85
CA TYR A 68 -5.38 -7.90 0.67
C TYR A 68 -5.61 -8.42 -0.77
N GLY A 69 -4.56 -8.96 -1.39
CA GLY A 69 -4.56 -9.44 -2.78
C GLY A 69 -3.87 -8.49 -3.75
N VAL A 70 -3.46 -7.30 -3.29
CA VAL A 70 -2.70 -6.35 -4.09
C VAL A 70 -1.20 -6.60 -3.96
N THR A 71 -0.52 -6.65 -5.10
CA THR A 71 0.94 -6.64 -5.22
C THR A 71 1.37 -5.42 -6.03
N ILE A 72 2.32 -4.66 -5.51
CA ILE A 72 2.89 -3.47 -6.15
C ILE A 72 4.35 -3.76 -6.43
N GLU A 73 4.76 -3.72 -7.70
CA GLU A 73 6.16 -3.91 -8.11
C GLU A 73 7.06 -2.72 -7.75
N ASP A 74 8.33 -2.80 -8.12
CA ASP A 74 9.32 -1.75 -7.88
C ASP A 74 9.02 -0.48 -8.68
N ASP A 75 9.49 0.66 -8.16
CA ASP A 75 9.46 1.98 -8.78
C ASP A 75 8.04 2.53 -9.06
N ILE A 76 7.05 2.14 -8.25
CA ILE A 76 5.66 2.59 -8.38
C ILE A 76 5.39 3.88 -7.60
N PHE A 77 4.69 4.80 -8.26
CA PHE A 77 4.06 5.95 -7.62
C PHE A 77 2.54 5.75 -7.55
N VAL A 78 2.00 5.74 -6.33
CA VAL A 78 0.56 5.71 -6.09
C VAL A 78 0.10 7.07 -5.62
N GLY A 79 -0.72 7.73 -6.43
CA GLY A 79 -1.26 9.07 -6.16
C GLY A 79 -2.11 9.15 -4.89
N GLN A 80 -2.26 10.37 -4.38
CA GLN A 80 -3.06 10.64 -3.17
C GLN A 80 -4.50 10.18 -3.35
N ASN A 81 -5.11 9.67 -2.28
CA ASN A 81 -6.48 9.18 -2.23
C ASN A 81 -6.79 7.98 -3.16
N ALA A 82 -5.80 7.31 -3.74
CA ALA A 82 -6.04 6.10 -4.52
C ALA A 82 -6.50 4.96 -3.60
N PHE A 83 -7.38 4.10 -4.11
CA PHE A 83 -7.83 2.91 -3.39
C PHE A 83 -7.81 1.70 -4.32
N PHE A 84 -7.37 0.56 -3.80
CA PHE A 84 -7.34 -0.71 -4.53
C PHE A 84 -8.36 -1.66 -3.92
N THR A 85 -9.40 -2.05 -4.65
CA THR A 85 -10.34 -3.06 -4.15
C THR A 85 -9.86 -4.45 -4.49
N ASN A 86 -10.24 -5.42 -3.67
CA ASN A 86 -9.96 -6.84 -3.86
C ASN A 86 -11.22 -7.65 -4.16
N ASP A 87 -12.34 -6.97 -4.34
CA ASP A 87 -13.61 -7.52 -4.76
C ASP A 87 -14.16 -6.67 -5.91
N LYS A 88 -14.53 -7.32 -7.01
CA LYS A 88 -15.10 -6.68 -8.20
C LYS A 88 -16.62 -6.50 -8.09
N LEU A 89 -17.27 -7.29 -7.26
CA LEU A 89 -18.72 -7.36 -7.14
C LEU A 89 -19.15 -7.09 -5.71
N SER A 90 -18.52 -6.12 -5.04
CA SER A 90 -18.80 -5.80 -3.65
C SER A 90 -20.30 -5.65 -3.38
N ARG A 91 -20.81 -6.52 -2.51
CA ARG A 91 -22.18 -6.55 -2.01
C ARG A 91 -22.15 -6.70 -0.50
N ALA A 92 -22.96 -5.90 0.19
CA ALA A 92 -22.95 -5.82 1.65
C ALA A 92 -23.33 -7.14 2.36
N PHE A 93 -24.03 -8.05 1.67
CA PHE A 93 -24.58 -9.28 2.24
C PHE A 93 -23.94 -10.56 1.64
N GLU A 94 -22.92 -10.41 0.79
CA GLU A 94 -22.28 -11.56 0.13
C GLU A 94 -21.14 -12.08 1.02
N GLU A 95 -21.31 -13.31 1.52
CA GLU A 95 -20.31 -13.95 2.39
C GLU A 95 -19.27 -14.75 1.58
N ASP A 96 -19.63 -15.20 0.37
CA ASP A 96 -18.81 -16.05 -0.50
C ASP A 96 -17.95 -15.25 -1.51
N TRP A 97 -17.55 -14.03 -1.14
CA TRP A 97 -16.72 -13.21 -2.00
C TRP A 97 -15.32 -13.80 -2.17
N LYS A 98 -14.75 -13.57 -3.36
CA LYS A 98 -13.40 -14.06 -3.71
C LYS A 98 -12.47 -12.89 -3.89
N ILE A 99 -11.31 -12.99 -3.25
CA ILE A 99 -10.21 -12.06 -3.48
C ILE A 99 -9.83 -12.13 -4.95
N THR A 100 -9.91 -10.99 -5.62
CA THR A 100 -9.40 -10.80 -6.96
C THR A 100 -8.01 -10.18 -6.86
N PRO A 101 -6.94 -10.92 -7.18
CA PRO A 101 -5.59 -10.38 -7.12
C PRO A 101 -5.43 -9.20 -8.08
N THR A 102 -4.70 -8.19 -7.63
CA THR A 102 -4.35 -7.01 -8.42
C THR A 102 -2.83 -6.86 -8.42
N LEU A 103 -2.23 -6.81 -9.60
CA LEU A 103 -0.80 -6.58 -9.77
C LEU A 103 -0.60 -5.21 -10.44
N ILE A 104 0.11 -4.32 -9.75
CA ILE A 104 0.55 -3.04 -10.30
C ILE A 104 1.99 -3.21 -10.77
N LYS A 105 2.19 -3.15 -12.08
CA LYS A 105 3.45 -3.42 -12.73
C LYS A 105 4.28 -2.17 -12.90
N LYS A 106 5.61 -2.33 -12.92
CA LYS A 106 6.53 -1.23 -13.23
C LYS A 106 6.13 -0.56 -14.55
N GLY A 107 5.91 0.77 -14.49
CA GLY A 107 5.45 1.58 -15.61
C GLY A 107 3.95 1.89 -15.60
N ASP A 108 3.16 1.20 -14.77
CA ASP A 108 1.75 1.53 -14.56
C ASP A 108 1.61 2.90 -13.89
N LYS A 109 0.59 3.66 -14.32
CA LYS A 109 0.26 4.96 -13.75
C LYS A 109 -0.91 4.81 -12.79
N VAL A 110 -0.65 4.91 -11.49
CA VAL A 110 -1.70 4.90 -10.47
C VAL A 110 -1.88 6.30 -9.93
N THR A 111 -2.78 7.07 -10.53
CA THR A 111 -3.11 8.43 -10.07
C THR A 111 -4.60 8.68 -10.22
N ASN A 112 -5.21 9.37 -9.26
CA ASN A 112 -6.63 9.79 -9.30
C ASN A 112 -6.92 10.91 -10.32
N LYS A 113 -6.10 11.07 -11.36
CA LYS A 113 -6.38 12.03 -12.42
C LYS A 113 -7.53 11.48 -13.26
N GLU A 114 -8.73 12.02 -13.05
CA GLU A 114 -9.57 12.38 -14.19
C GLU A 114 -8.68 13.24 -15.11
N GLU A 115 -8.42 12.72 -16.31
CA GLU A 115 -7.79 13.38 -17.46
C GLU A 115 -6.90 14.61 -17.17
N CYS A 116 -5.58 14.44 -17.17
CA CYS A 116 -4.74 15.51 -17.71
C CYS A 116 -4.50 15.21 -19.18
N LYS A 117 -5.31 15.89 -20.01
CA LYS A 117 -5.06 16.11 -21.44
C LYS A 117 -3.64 16.62 -21.68
#